data_AF-A0A364MX79-F1
#
_entry.id   AF-A0A364MX79-F1
#
_cell.length_a   1.000
_cell.length_b   1.000
_cell.length_c   1.000
_cell.angle_alpha   90.00
_cell.angle_beta   90.00
_cell.angle_gamma   90.00
#
_symmetry.space_group_name_H-M   'P 1'
#
loop_
_entity.id
_entity.type
_entity.pdbx_description
1 polymer ?
#
loop_
_entity_poly.entity_id
_entity_poly.type
_entity_poly.pdbx_seq_one_letter_code
_entity_poly.pdbx_strand_id
1 'polypeptide(L)'
;MVKRAYDHIDLQARYGKMFSGNTFNPLITNKFTLKVGSRSHHCPDCGTAPRKQCFEKLHFAYCDECGERFGVWSRKGCSKHPYSQRYNVVFKAVRDNWPDHKIEMYISDGNNIVIEDPEDQLTKIVSPYVYDEPKEEDNHRYPYLHCINWHQSGVYDTATLEAYLASRVHLNTGTPPVMKDVRGNQVPRAFMNGTFSSSQNPLWRPTGMRKKDTKLLKQARATEGRAMARQKEAQKKLEQEEDEQASANQKSKEAAKNVVTKIGQGRRRS
;
A
#
# COMPACT_ATOMS: atom_id res chain seq x y z
N MET A 1 20.27 -16.73 13.86
CA MET A 1 19.56 -15.47 13.52
C MET A 1 18.15 -15.57 14.09
N VAL A 2 17.77 -14.67 14.99
CA VAL A 2 16.39 -14.61 15.51
C VAL A 2 15.54 -14.01 14.40
N LYS A 3 14.66 -14.83 13.78
CA LYS A 3 13.65 -14.32 12.87
C LYS A 3 12.78 -13.34 13.64
N ARG A 4 12.67 -12.10 13.16
CA ARG A 4 11.84 -11.11 13.86
C ARG A 4 10.38 -11.42 13.47
N ALA A 5 9.41 -11.14 14.35
CA ALA A 5 7.99 -11.37 14.04
C ALA A 5 7.51 -10.66 12.75
N TYR A 6 8.23 -9.62 12.34
CA TYR A 6 8.01 -8.89 11.09
C TYR A 6 8.38 -9.67 9.82
N ASP A 7 9.10 -10.78 9.92
CA ASP A 7 9.52 -11.58 8.76
C ASP A 7 8.33 -12.22 8.02
N HIS A 8 7.13 -12.20 8.62
CA HIS A 8 5.91 -12.75 8.04
C HIS A 8 5.20 -11.80 7.07
N ILE A 9 5.43 -10.47 7.15
CA ILE A 9 4.84 -9.54 6.18
C ILE A 9 5.81 -9.32 5.03
N ASP A 10 5.45 -9.84 3.85
CA ASP A 10 6.13 -9.47 2.61
C ASP A 10 5.79 -8.01 2.22
N LEU A 11 6.58 -7.08 2.74
CA LEU A 11 6.47 -5.64 2.43
C LEU A 11 6.72 -5.36 0.95
N GLN A 12 7.55 -6.18 0.29
CA GLN A 12 7.84 -6.05 -1.13
C GLN A 12 6.61 -6.39 -1.95
N ALA A 13 5.89 -7.47 -1.62
CA ALA A 13 4.62 -7.80 -2.25
C ALA A 13 3.56 -6.71 -2.02
N ARG A 14 3.45 -6.17 -0.80
CA ARG A 14 2.41 -5.17 -0.45
C ARG A 14 2.64 -3.77 -1.01
N TYR A 15 3.89 -3.34 -1.10
CA TYR A 15 4.27 -2.00 -1.57
C TYR A 15 4.78 -1.98 -3.01
N GLY A 16 5.01 -3.16 -3.59
CA GLY A 16 5.41 -3.35 -4.98
C GLY A 16 6.81 -2.83 -5.29
N LYS A 17 7.03 -2.50 -6.56
CA LYS A 17 8.35 -2.14 -7.12
C LYS A 17 9.00 -0.92 -6.46
N MET A 18 8.23 -0.07 -5.79
CA MET A 18 8.80 1.08 -5.08
C MET A 18 9.61 0.68 -3.86
N PHE A 19 9.32 -0.48 -3.27
CA PHE A 19 10.01 -0.95 -2.08
C PHE A 19 11.32 -1.68 -2.41
N SER A 20 11.47 -2.15 -3.65
CA SER A 20 12.69 -2.82 -4.11
C SER A 20 13.83 -1.83 -4.31
N GLY A 21 14.98 -2.13 -3.71
CA GLY A 21 16.23 -1.38 -3.93
C GLY A 21 16.29 -0.01 -3.25
N ASN A 22 17.04 0.90 -3.88
CA ASN A 22 17.36 2.25 -3.39
C ASN A 22 16.40 3.35 -3.89
N THR A 23 15.36 2.99 -4.63
CA THR A 23 14.40 3.95 -5.22
C THR A 23 13.22 4.28 -4.29
N PHE A 24 13.17 3.67 -3.11
CA PHE A 24 12.08 3.91 -2.16
C PHE A 24 12.10 5.35 -1.65
N ASN A 25 11.05 6.10 -1.96
CA ASN A 25 10.87 7.46 -1.46
C ASN A 25 9.93 7.46 -0.23
N PRO A 26 10.47 7.67 0.99
CA PRO A 26 9.68 7.63 2.22
C PRO A 26 8.75 8.85 2.37
N LEU A 27 8.89 9.88 1.53
CA LEU A 27 8.05 11.08 1.52
C LEU A 27 6.77 10.94 0.70
N ILE A 28 6.58 9.80 0.02
CA ILE A 28 5.32 9.50 -0.65
C ILE A 28 4.20 9.45 0.39
N THR A 29 3.14 10.19 0.14
CA THR A 29 1.95 10.23 1.01
C THR A 29 0.94 9.17 0.65
N ASN A 30 0.95 8.69 -0.59
CA ASN A 30 0.01 7.70 -1.07
C ASN A 30 0.65 6.75 -2.09
N LYS A 31 0.61 5.44 -1.85
CA LYS A 31 1.25 4.42 -2.71
C LYS A 31 0.59 4.24 -4.07
N PHE A 32 -0.66 4.66 -4.25
CA PHE A 32 -1.37 4.54 -5.52
C PHE A 32 -1.16 5.77 -6.40
N THR A 33 -1.24 6.97 -5.83
CA THR A 33 -1.08 8.22 -6.60
C THR A 33 0.37 8.67 -6.73
N LEU A 34 1.27 8.08 -5.93
CA LEU A 34 2.69 8.43 -5.85
C LEU A 34 2.95 9.89 -5.48
N LYS A 35 1.93 10.58 -4.94
CA LYS A 35 2.03 11.99 -4.59
C LYS A 35 2.99 12.17 -3.41
N VAL A 36 4.03 12.97 -3.63
CA VAL A 36 4.97 13.35 -2.57
C VAL A 36 4.30 14.39 -1.68
N GLY A 37 4.35 14.16 -0.37
CA GLY A 37 3.82 15.11 0.61
C GLY A 37 4.68 16.35 0.70
N SER A 38 4.05 17.52 0.80
CA SER A 38 4.76 18.79 1.05
C SER A 38 5.28 18.91 2.49
N ARG A 39 4.76 18.10 3.42
CA ARG A 39 5.18 18.10 4.83
C ARG A 39 6.09 16.93 5.14
N SER A 40 7.35 17.22 5.46
CA SER A 40 8.26 16.26 6.08
C SER A 40 7.93 16.12 7.56
N HIS A 41 6.95 15.28 7.88
CA HIS A 41 6.72 14.86 9.26
C HIS A 41 7.85 13.95 9.72
N HIS A 42 8.41 14.21 10.90
CA HIS A 42 9.36 13.31 11.54
C HIS A 42 8.69 11.95 11.84
N CYS A 43 9.49 10.89 11.84
CA CYS A 43 9.07 9.60 12.32
C CYS A 43 8.78 9.71 13.84
N PRO A 44 7.58 9.35 14.31
CA PRO A 44 7.24 9.48 15.73
C PRO A 44 8.13 8.61 16.62
N ASP A 45 8.60 7.48 16.08
CA ASP A 45 9.44 6.53 16.80
C ASP A 45 10.93 6.88 16.75
N CYS A 46 11.43 7.32 15.59
CA CYS A 46 12.86 7.65 15.44
C CYS A 46 13.20 9.10 15.80
N GLY A 47 12.23 10.01 15.80
CA GLY A 47 12.46 11.47 15.89
C GLY A 47 13.13 12.09 14.65
N THR A 48 13.60 11.30 13.68
CA THR A 48 14.27 11.78 12.46
C THR A 48 13.34 11.84 11.25
N ALA A 49 13.81 12.42 10.14
CA ALA A 49 13.11 12.31 8.86
C ALA A 49 12.83 10.83 8.50
N PRO A 50 11.65 10.51 7.94
CA PRO A 50 11.30 9.14 7.57
C PRO A 50 12.31 8.54 6.59
N ARG A 51 12.72 7.29 6.81
CA ARG A 51 13.63 6.52 5.95
C ARG A 51 12.98 5.19 5.60
N LYS A 52 13.53 4.47 4.62
CA LYS A 52 13.09 3.10 4.28
C LYS A 52 13.01 2.18 5.51
N GLN A 53 14.02 2.24 6.38
CA GLN A 53 14.06 1.50 7.64
C GLN A 53 12.88 1.78 8.57
N CYS A 54 12.25 2.95 8.50
CA CYS A 54 11.05 3.25 9.28
C CYS A 54 9.84 2.41 8.79
N PHE A 55 9.78 2.06 7.51
CA PHE A 55 8.73 1.18 6.98
C PHE A 55 9.05 -0.29 7.25
N GLU A 56 10.32 -0.68 7.17
CA GLU A 56 10.78 -2.04 7.53
C GLU A 56 10.51 -2.37 9.01
N LYS A 57 10.62 -1.36 9.90
CA LYS A 57 10.28 -1.47 11.33
C LYS A 57 8.80 -1.20 11.63
N LEU A 58 7.96 -1.01 10.60
CA LEU A 58 6.54 -0.65 10.75
C LEU A 58 6.30 0.60 11.61
N HIS A 59 7.18 1.59 11.59
CA HIS A 59 6.88 2.92 12.15
C HIS A 59 5.78 3.59 11.32
N PHE A 60 5.89 3.42 10.01
CA PHE A 60 4.90 3.81 9.02
C PHE A 60 4.47 2.60 8.19
N ALA A 61 3.24 2.65 7.71
CA ALA A 61 2.71 1.72 6.71
C ALA A 61 1.86 2.49 5.69
N TYR A 62 1.56 1.85 4.57
CA TYR A 62 0.57 2.34 3.63
C TYR A 62 -0.72 1.55 3.80
N CYS A 63 -1.84 2.25 3.85
CA CYS A 63 -3.15 1.61 3.92
C CYS A 63 -3.38 0.76 2.67
N ASP A 64 -3.89 -0.45 2.82
CA ASP A 64 -4.11 -1.34 1.68
C ASP A 64 -5.25 -0.87 0.77
N GLU A 65 -6.27 -0.20 1.32
CA GLU A 65 -7.45 0.26 0.58
C GLU A 65 -7.26 1.62 -0.10
N CYS A 66 -6.82 2.65 0.65
CA CYS A 66 -6.66 4.01 0.10
C CYS A 66 -5.23 4.36 -0.30
N GLY A 67 -4.26 3.54 0.08
CA GLY A 67 -2.85 3.79 -0.20
C GLY A 67 -2.20 4.88 0.66
N GLU A 68 -2.94 5.57 1.53
CA GLU A 68 -2.41 6.65 2.35
C GLU A 68 -1.38 6.15 3.38
N ARG A 69 -0.28 6.90 3.53
CA ARG A 69 0.74 6.67 4.56
C ARG A 69 0.19 7.06 5.93
N PHE A 70 0.28 6.15 6.89
CA PHE A 70 -0.10 6.40 8.28
C PHE A 70 0.96 5.85 9.24
N GLY A 71 1.01 6.41 10.45
CA GLY A 71 1.86 5.88 11.52
C GLY A 71 1.19 4.68 12.17
N VAL A 72 1.87 3.54 12.26
CA VAL A 72 1.24 2.29 12.76
C VAL A 72 0.83 2.43 14.22
N TRP A 73 1.57 3.20 15.02
CA TRP A 73 1.23 3.52 16.42
C TRP A 73 0.06 4.50 16.58
N SER A 74 -0.44 5.11 15.49
CA SER A 74 -1.64 5.94 15.54
C SER A 74 -2.79 5.14 16.14
N ARG A 75 -3.48 5.65 17.16
CA ARG A 75 -4.65 4.96 17.74
C ARG A 75 -5.76 4.73 16.72
N LYS A 76 -5.84 5.57 15.68
CA LYS A 76 -6.95 5.58 14.73
C LYS A 76 -6.70 4.71 13.50
N GLY A 77 -5.46 4.51 13.05
CA GLY A 77 -5.18 3.97 11.70
C GLY A 77 -4.88 5.09 10.70
N CYS A 78 -5.23 4.92 9.42
CA CYS A 78 -5.13 6.00 8.43
C CYS A 78 -6.32 6.98 8.53
N SER A 79 -6.31 8.08 7.76
CA SER A 79 -7.35 9.10 7.91
C SER A 79 -8.74 8.63 7.48
N LYS A 80 -8.81 7.66 6.55
CA LYS A 80 -10.05 7.15 5.96
C LYS A 80 -10.49 5.79 6.50
N HIS A 81 -9.54 4.96 6.94
CA HIS A 81 -9.78 3.57 7.31
C HIS A 81 -9.28 3.32 8.72
N PRO A 82 -10.16 3.49 9.72
CA PRO A 82 -9.76 3.36 11.10
C PRO A 82 -9.62 1.89 11.54
N TYR A 83 -8.81 1.65 12.57
CA TYR A 83 -8.63 0.32 13.17
C TYR A 83 -9.92 -0.25 13.78
N SER A 84 -10.85 0.60 14.20
CA SER A 84 -12.17 0.17 14.71
C SER A 84 -12.99 -0.58 13.65
N GLN A 85 -12.70 -0.36 12.37
CA GLN A 85 -13.31 -1.06 11.24
C GLN A 85 -12.41 -2.20 10.72
N ARG A 86 -11.44 -2.65 11.51
CA ARG A 86 -10.53 -3.77 11.23
C ARG A 86 -9.58 -3.58 10.04
N TYR A 87 -9.51 -2.38 9.46
CA TYR A 87 -8.54 -2.10 8.41
C TYR A 87 -7.12 -2.04 8.96
N ASN A 88 -6.15 -2.54 8.20
CA ASN A 88 -4.71 -2.41 8.47
C ASN A 88 -4.27 -3.01 9.84
N VAL A 89 -5.11 -3.81 10.50
CA VAL A 89 -4.81 -4.39 11.84
C VAL A 89 -3.59 -5.30 11.80
N VAL A 90 -3.32 -5.93 10.65
CA VAL A 90 -2.13 -6.77 10.43
C VAL A 90 -0.82 -6.03 10.72
N PHE A 91 -0.71 -4.76 10.32
CA PHE A 91 0.51 -3.98 10.57
C PHE A 91 0.69 -3.69 12.05
N LYS A 92 -0.40 -3.46 12.78
CA LYS A 92 -0.37 -3.21 14.22
C LYS A 92 -0.01 -4.49 14.99
N ALA A 93 -0.65 -5.60 14.65
CA ALA A 93 -0.41 -6.88 15.27
C ALA A 93 1.05 -7.33 15.11
N VAL A 94 1.58 -7.25 13.88
CA VAL A 94 2.98 -7.59 13.60
C VAL A 94 3.94 -6.64 14.29
N ARG A 95 3.57 -5.35 14.42
CA ARG A 95 4.39 -4.39 15.14
C ARG A 95 4.49 -4.65 16.63
N ASP A 96 3.38 -4.95 17.26
CA ASP A 96 3.28 -5.12 18.71
C ASP A 96 3.65 -6.55 19.15
N ASN A 97 4.15 -7.39 18.24
CA ASN A 97 4.35 -8.84 18.43
C ASN A 97 3.11 -9.51 19.03
N TRP A 98 1.92 -9.14 18.55
CA TRP A 98 0.70 -9.81 18.99
C TRP A 98 0.75 -11.26 18.51
N PRO A 99 0.49 -12.23 19.39
CA PRO A 99 0.44 -13.62 18.96
C PRO A 99 -0.73 -13.81 17.99
N ASP A 100 -0.53 -14.60 16.94
CA ASP A 100 -1.44 -14.72 15.79
C ASP A 100 -2.90 -15.00 16.19
N HIS A 101 -3.13 -15.82 17.24
CA HIS A 101 -4.46 -16.14 17.77
C HIS A 101 -5.24 -14.91 18.29
N LYS A 102 -4.55 -13.83 18.69
CA LYS A 102 -5.23 -12.60 19.08
C LYS A 102 -5.73 -11.81 17.87
N ILE A 103 -5.08 -11.96 16.71
CA ILE A 103 -5.53 -11.32 15.47
C ILE A 103 -6.87 -11.92 15.04
N GLU A 104 -7.02 -13.24 15.16
CA GLU A 104 -8.27 -13.97 14.88
C GLU A 104 -9.45 -13.47 15.72
N MET A 105 -9.24 -13.18 17.01
CA MET A 105 -10.25 -12.56 17.87
C MET A 105 -10.76 -11.22 17.32
N TYR A 106 -9.88 -10.40 16.73
CA TYR A 106 -10.31 -9.15 16.09
C TYR A 106 -10.94 -9.36 14.71
N ILE A 107 -10.91 -10.57 14.14
CA ILE A 107 -11.55 -10.93 12.87
C ILE A 107 -12.89 -11.65 13.12
N SER A 108 -13.09 -12.31 14.26
CA SER A 108 -14.34 -13.04 14.59
C SER A 108 -15.50 -12.14 15.02
N ASP A 109 -15.24 -11.08 15.78
CA ASP A 109 -16.28 -10.31 16.50
C ASP A 109 -17.09 -9.29 15.65
N GLY A 110 -17.19 -9.47 14.33
CA GLY A 110 -17.75 -8.43 13.46
C GLY A 110 -17.77 -8.82 11.99
N ASN A 111 -18.74 -9.66 11.65
CA ASN A 111 -19.01 -10.29 10.36
C ASN A 111 -18.08 -11.46 10.02
N ASN A 112 -18.71 -12.64 9.97
CA ASN A 112 -18.19 -13.87 9.39
C ASN A 112 -17.61 -13.60 7.99
N ILE A 113 -16.28 -13.50 7.90
CA ILE A 113 -15.61 -13.91 6.66
C ILE A 113 -15.51 -15.42 6.80
N VAL A 114 -16.47 -16.13 6.20
CA VAL A 114 -16.32 -17.56 5.96
C VAL A 114 -15.20 -17.68 4.93
N ILE A 115 -13.99 -17.99 5.39
CA ILE A 115 -12.96 -18.54 4.52
C ILE A 115 -13.37 -20.00 4.36
N GLU A 116 -14.14 -20.30 3.32
CA GLU A 116 -14.36 -21.68 2.89
C GLU A 116 -13.03 -22.19 2.33
N ASP A 117 -12.29 -22.94 3.15
CA ASP A 117 -11.34 -23.93 2.64
C ASP A 117 -12.07 -25.29 2.61
N PRO A 118 -11.98 -26.06 1.51
CA PRO A 118 -12.99 -27.05 1.15
C PRO A 118 -12.79 -28.45 1.74
N GLU A 119 -11.96 -28.65 2.76
CA GLU A 119 -11.73 -29.98 3.32
C GLU A 119 -11.64 -29.96 4.86
N ASP A 120 -12.60 -30.66 5.47
CA ASP A 120 -12.52 -31.33 6.78
C ASP A 120 -12.97 -30.63 8.08
N GLN A 121 -14.29 -30.76 8.32
CA GLN A 121 -14.99 -31.33 9.49
C GLN A 121 -14.66 -30.93 10.95
N LEU A 122 -15.78 -30.60 11.62
CA LEU A 122 -16.16 -30.95 13.01
C LEU A 122 -15.37 -30.33 14.17
N THR A 123 -15.92 -29.25 14.73
CA THR A 123 -16.49 -29.30 16.10
C THR A 123 -17.39 -28.08 16.37
N LYS A 124 -18.62 -28.36 16.79
CA LYS A 124 -19.56 -27.40 17.39
C LYS A 124 -18.99 -26.88 18.70
N ILE A 125 -18.84 -25.57 18.84
CA ILE A 125 -18.88 -24.90 20.14
C ILE A 125 -19.94 -23.79 20.05
N VAL A 126 -21.09 -24.04 20.68
CA VAL A 126 -22.08 -23.02 20.99
C VAL A 126 -21.58 -22.32 22.26
N SER A 127 -21.27 -21.03 22.17
CA SER A 127 -20.98 -20.20 23.35
C SER A 127 -22.18 -19.32 23.68
N PRO A 128 -22.76 -19.40 24.89
CA PRO A 128 -23.84 -18.52 25.31
C PRO A 128 -23.23 -17.32 26.05
N TYR A 129 -23.18 -16.16 25.41
CA TYR A 129 -23.07 -14.90 26.15
C TYR A 129 -24.30 -14.05 25.85
N VAL A 130 -25.20 -14.04 26.84
CA VAL A 130 -26.25 -13.05 27.01
C VAL A 130 -25.55 -11.77 27.48
N TYR A 131 -25.74 -10.67 26.76
CA TYR A 131 -25.37 -9.35 27.26
C TYR A 131 -26.54 -8.78 28.05
N ASP A 132 -26.27 -8.33 29.28
CA ASP A 132 -27.21 -7.51 30.05
C ASP A 132 -27.31 -6.12 29.39
N GLU A 133 -28.55 -5.67 29.14
CA GLU A 133 -28.82 -4.32 28.64
C GLU A 133 -28.37 -3.25 29.65
N PRO A 134 -27.73 -2.15 29.20
CA PRO A 134 -27.34 -1.08 30.10
C PRO A 134 -28.57 -0.35 30.65
N LYS A 135 -28.58 -0.13 31.96
CA LYS A 135 -29.62 0.64 32.67
C LYS A 135 -29.62 2.10 32.19
N GLU A 136 -30.82 2.66 32.00
CA GLU A 136 -31.10 4.00 31.43
C GLU A 136 -30.49 5.21 32.17
N GLU A 137 -29.85 5.03 33.32
CA GLU A 137 -29.55 6.13 34.24
C GLU A 137 -28.24 6.91 33.93
N ASP A 138 -27.41 6.46 32.97
CA ASP A 138 -26.13 7.10 32.64
C ASP A 138 -26.19 8.12 31.46
N ASN A 139 -27.39 8.51 31.02
CA ASN A 139 -27.58 9.26 29.76
C ASN A 139 -27.39 10.81 29.86
N HIS A 140 -26.73 11.33 30.89
CA HIS A 140 -26.63 12.79 31.11
C HIS A 140 -25.22 13.41 31.07
N ARG A 141 -24.20 12.74 30.50
CA ARG A 141 -22.83 13.29 30.52
C ARG A 141 -22.08 13.50 29.20
N TYR A 142 -22.74 13.44 28.04
CA TYR A 142 -22.11 13.81 26.76
C TYR A 142 -23.08 14.51 25.79
N PRO A 143 -23.06 15.85 25.66
CA PRO A 143 -23.91 16.56 24.72
C PRO A 143 -23.19 16.73 23.37
N TYR A 144 -22.76 15.66 22.71
CA TYR A 144 -22.30 15.70 21.30
C TYR A 144 -22.38 14.31 20.67
N LEU A 145 -23.60 13.82 20.47
CA LEU A 145 -23.90 12.69 19.57
C LEU A 145 -25.41 12.68 19.24
N HIS A 146 -25.92 13.78 18.69
CA HIS A 146 -27.14 13.77 17.92
C HIS A 146 -26.80 14.14 16.48
N CYS A 147 -26.55 13.10 15.69
CA CYS A 147 -26.75 13.00 14.24
C CYS A 147 -25.99 11.74 13.80
N ILE A 148 -26.72 10.66 13.55
CA ILE A 148 -26.55 9.64 12.50
C ILE A 148 -27.38 8.44 12.97
N ASN A 149 -28.64 8.46 12.57
CA ASN A 149 -29.33 7.28 12.10
C ASN A 149 -30.37 7.86 11.19
N TRP A 150 -30.19 7.74 9.88
CA TRP A 150 -31.17 7.94 8.81
C TRP A 150 -30.43 7.64 7.51
N HIS A 151 -30.30 6.35 7.17
CA HIS A 151 -30.10 5.84 5.81
C HIS A 151 -30.18 4.32 5.82
N GLN A 152 -31.33 3.76 6.21
CA GLN A 152 -31.70 2.38 5.87
C GLN A 152 -33.21 2.28 5.67
N SER A 153 -33.72 2.96 4.65
CA SER A 153 -34.96 2.56 3.97
C SER A 153 -35.06 3.42 2.71
N GLY A 154 -34.60 2.87 1.57
CA GLY A 154 -34.72 3.53 0.29
C GLY A 154 -36.18 3.58 -0.15
N VAL A 155 -36.87 4.69 0.13
CA VAL A 155 -37.94 5.29 -0.67
C VAL A 155 -37.93 6.78 -0.32
N TYR A 156 -37.58 7.65 -1.27
CA TYR A 156 -37.82 9.09 -1.12
C TYR A 156 -39.03 9.45 -1.96
N ASP A 157 -39.99 10.16 -1.38
CA ASP A 157 -41.00 10.82 -2.21
C ASP A 157 -40.34 11.97 -3.00
N THR A 158 -40.95 12.32 -4.14
CA THR A 158 -40.44 13.35 -5.04
C THR A 158 -40.38 14.74 -4.38
N ALA A 159 -41.25 15.01 -3.41
CA ALA A 159 -41.29 16.28 -2.69
C ALA A 159 -40.05 16.49 -1.80
N THR A 160 -39.54 15.42 -1.19
CA THR A 160 -38.34 15.46 -0.33
C THR A 160 -37.07 15.67 -1.15
N LEU A 161 -37.02 15.10 -2.37
CA LEU A 161 -35.91 15.31 -3.31
C LEU A 161 -35.91 16.74 -3.87
N GLU A 162 -37.08 17.30 -4.18
CA GLU A 162 -37.23 18.69 -4.64
C GLU A 162 -36.85 19.69 -3.55
N ALA A 163 -37.23 19.46 -2.29
CA ALA A 163 -36.82 20.29 -1.16
C ALA A 163 -35.29 20.26 -0.93
N TYR A 164 -34.67 19.09 -1.07
CA TYR A 164 -33.22 18.94 -0.96
C TYR A 164 -32.48 19.65 -2.11
N LEU A 165 -32.97 19.54 -3.35
CA LEU A 165 -32.39 20.23 -4.50
C LEU A 165 -32.58 21.76 -4.42
N ALA A 166 -33.74 22.23 -3.95
CA ALA A 166 -34.00 23.65 -3.72
C ALA A 166 -33.06 24.26 -2.67
N SER A 167 -32.72 23.51 -1.62
CA SER A 167 -31.79 23.96 -0.57
C SER A 167 -30.34 24.13 -1.06
N ARG A 168 -29.96 23.50 -2.18
CA ARG A 168 -28.62 23.61 -2.78
C ARG A 168 -28.47 24.74 -3.80
N VAL A 169 -29.56 25.36 -4.25
CA VAL A 169 -29.52 26.46 -5.23
C VAL A 169 -29.12 27.80 -4.58
N HIS A 170 -29.10 27.91 -3.24
CA HIS A 170 -28.76 29.16 -2.54
C HIS A 170 -27.30 29.32 -2.05
N LEU A 171 -26.35 28.50 -2.52
CA LEU A 171 -24.93 28.63 -2.10
C LEU A 171 -23.93 29.03 -3.19
N ASN A 172 -24.38 29.55 -4.35
CA ASN A 172 -23.46 29.92 -5.44
C ASN A 172 -23.63 31.38 -5.94
N THR A 173 -23.57 32.35 -5.03
CA THR A 173 -23.33 33.77 -5.36
C THR A 173 -22.02 34.32 -4.82
N GLY A 174 -21.12 33.45 -4.34
CA GLY A 174 -19.79 33.85 -3.86
C GLY A 174 -18.88 34.31 -5.00
N THR A 175 -18.62 35.62 -5.05
CA THR A 175 -17.53 36.21 -5.85
C THR A 175 -16.22 35.44 -5.63
N PRO A 176 -15.47 35.11 -6.70
CA PRO A 176 -14.23 34.35 -6.56
C PRO A 176 -13.19 35.14 -5.75
N PRO A 177 -12.36 34.46 -4.94
CA PRO A 177 -11.36 35.11 -4.10
C PRO A 177 -10.34 35.86 -4.94
N VAL A 178 -10.11 37.12 -4.59
CA VAL A 178 -9.08 37.97 -5.17
C VAL A 178 -7.72 37.46 -4.72
N MET A 179 -6.93 36.91 -5.64
CA MET A 179 -5.53 36.58 -5.34
C MET A 179 -4.73 37.87 -5.19
N LYS A 180 -4.05 37.99 -4.05
CA LYS A 180 -3.08 39.05 -3.75
C LYS A 180 -1.68 38.47 -3.79
N ASP A 181 -0.71 39.25 -4.26
CA ASP A 181 0.70 38.85 -4.14
C ASP A 181 1.15 38.85 -2.67
N VAL A 182 2.38 38.42 -2.41
CA VAL A 182 3.02 38.43 -1.08
C VAL A 182 3.10 39.82 -0.42
N ARG A 183 2.81 40.89 -1.17
CA ARG A 183 2.78 42.28 -0.71
C ARG A 183 1.35 42.85 -0.62
N GLY A 184 0.33 42.03 -0.86
CA GLY A 184 -1.08 42.43 -0.75
C GLY A 184 -1.67 43.09 -2.01
N ASN A 185 -0.92 43.17 -3.11
CA ASN A 185 -1.39 43.82 -4.34
C ASN A 185 -2.28 42.88 -5.16
N GLN A 186 -3.35 43.43 -5.74
CA GLN A 186 -4.22 42.70 -6.67
C GLN A 186 -3.45 42.33 -7.93
N VAL A 187 -3.42 41.03 -8.26
CA VAL A 187 -2.76 40.55 -9.47
C VAL A 187 -3.75 40.63 -10.65
N PRO A 188 -3.44 41.37 -11.74
CA PRO A 188 -4.32 41.45 -12.91
C PRO A 188 -4.52 40.08 -13.55
N ARG A 189 -5.78 39.75 -13.92
CA ARG A 189 -6.24 38.45 -14.42
C ARG A 189 -5.80 38.12 -15.86
N ALA A 190 -4.71 38.70 -16.34
CA ALA A 190 -4.28 38.61 -17.73
C ALA A 190 -3.02 37.74 -17.89
N PHE A 191 -3.08 36.44 -17.57
CA PHE A 191 -1.95 35.54 -17.84
C PHE A 191 -2.30 34.06 -18.10
N MET A 192 -3.57 33.71 -18.32
CA MET A 192 -3.96 32.28 -18.42
C MET A 192 -4.20 31.71 -19.82
N ASN A 193 -4.03 32.49 -20.89
CA ASN A 193 -4.08 31.94 -22.26
C ASN A 193 -2.74 32.14 -22.96
N GLY A 194 -1.75 31.32 -22.59
CA GLY A 194 -0.41 31.32 -23.18
C GLY A 194 -0.07 29.96 -23.79
N THR A 195 -0.37 29.79 -25.07
CA THR A 195 0.27 28.79 -25.94
C THR A 195 1.77 29.10 -25.99
N PHE A 196 2.56 28.35 -25.21
CA PHE A 196 4.01 28.50 -25.19
C PHE A 196 4.62 27.86 -26.45
N SER A 197 4.84 28.69 -27.47
CA SER A 197 5.64 28.35 -28.65
C SER A 197 7.10 28.22 -28.24
N SER A 198 7.67 27.02 -28.39
CA SER A 198 8.99 26.65 -27.90
C SER A 198 10.18 27.14 -28.75
N SER A 199 9.99 28.12 -29.65
CA SER A 199 10.99 28.41 -30.70
C SER A 199 11.83 29.67 -30.52
N GLN A 200 11.69 30.46 -29.45
CA GLN A 200 12.37 31.77 -29.36
C GLN A 200 12.99 32.10 -28.01
N ASN A 201 13.83 31.22 -27.45
CA ASN A 201 14.70 31.61 -26.33
C ASN A 201 16.18 31.29 -26.62
N PRO A 202 16.93 32.19 -27.28
CA PRO A 202 18.32 31.96 -27.72
C PRO A 202 19.39 32.07 -26.60
N LEU A 203 19.01 32.17 -25.32
CA LEU A 203 19.92 32.57 -24.24
C LEU A 203 20.53 31.46 -23.37
N TRP A 204 20.30 30.18 -23.69
CA TRP A 204 20.96 29.06 -23.00
C TRP A 204 21.84 28.26 -23.96
N ARG A 205 22.95 28.85 -24.41
CA ARG A 205 24.08 28.07 -24.94
C ARG A 205 24.91 27.58 -23.75
N PRO A 206 25.05 26.27 -23.50
CA PRO A 206 25.92 25.76 -22.46
C PRO A 206 27.36 26.16 -22.80
N THR A 207 27.92 27.07 -22.02
CA THR A 207 29.35 27.38 -22.06
C THR A 207 30.12 26.09 -21.73
N GLY A 208 31.10 25.75 -22.57
CA GLY A 208 31.67 24.41 -22.73
C GLY A 208 31.95 23.65 -21.43
N MET A 209 31.51 22.38 -21.39
CA MET A 209 31.90 21.41 -20.36
C MET A 209 33.42 21.42 -20.19
N ARG A 210 33.89 21.52 -18.95
CA ARG A 210 35.33 21.54 -18.66
C ARG A 210 35.91 20.18 -19.03
N LYS A 211 37.14 20.13 -19.56
CA LYS A 211 37.83 18.88 -19.96
C LYS A 211 37.89 17.82 -18.85
N LYS A 212 37.78 18.22 -17.59
CA LYS A 212 37.71 17.30 -16.43
C LYS A 212 36.39 16.52 -16.37
N ASP A 213 35.28 17.14 -16.78
CA ASP A 213 33.94 16.56 -16.72
C ASP A 213 33.75 15.48 -17.79
N THR A 214 34.38 15.64 -18.95
CA THR A 214 34.35 14.63 -20.02
C THR A 214 35.15 13.36 -19.67
N LYS A 215 36.20 13.48 -18.85
CA LYS A 215 36.96 12.32 -18.35
C LYS A 215 36.14 11.51 -17.35
N LEU A 216 35.45 12.17 -16.42
CA LEU A 216 34.57 11.51 -15.45
C LEU A 216 33.39 10.82 -16.13
N LEU A 217 32.77 11.46 -17.13
CA LEU A 217 31.67 10.86 -17.89
C LEU A 217 32.11 9.61 -18.67
N LYS A 218 33.32 9.61 -19.25
CA LYS A 218 33.88 8.42 -19.91
C LYS A 218 34.16 7.28 -18.93
N GLN A 219 34.64 7.58 -17.73
CA GLN A 219 34.85 6.58 -16.69
C GLN A 219 33.52 5.99 -16.20
N ALA A 220 32.49 6.82 -15.98
CA ALA A 220 31.16 6.38 -15.58
C ALA A 220 30.54 5.42 -16.62
N ARG A 221 30.59 5.79 -17.91
CA ARG A 221 30.10 4.93 -19.00
C ARG A 221 30.86 3.59 -19.09
N ALA A 222 32.17 3.61 -18.84
CA ALA A 222 32.96 2.38 -18.81
C ALA A 222 32.59 1.46 -17.63
N THR A 223 32.27 2.02 -16.47
CA THR A 223 31.80 1.24 -15.31
C THR A 223 30.40 0.66 -15.53
N GLU A 224 29.49 1.43 -16.13
CA GLU A 224 28.14 0.96 -16.50
C GLU A 224 28.20 -0.19 -17.50
N GLY A 225 29.07 -0.09 -18.53
CA GLY A 225 29.26 -1.16 -19.51
C GLY A 225 29.75 -2.47 -18.87
N ARG A 226 30.67 -2.40 -17.91
CA ARG A 226 31.15 -3.58 -17.17
C ARG A 226 30.07 -4.18 -16.27
N ALA A 227 29.25 -3.35 -15.62
CA ALA A 227 28.15 -3.81 -14.79
C ALA A 227 27.08 -4.55 -15.61
N MET A 228 26.70 -4.00 -16.78
CA MET A 228 25.77 -4.66 -17.69
C MET A 228 26.32 -5.98 -18.25
N ALA A 229 27.62 -6.05 -18.57
CA ALA A 229 28.24 -7.29 -19.04
C ALA A 229 28.17 -8.40 -17.97
N ARG A 230 28.44 -8.07 -16.70
CA ARG A 230 28.32 -9.01 -15.57
C ARG A 230 26.89 -9.49 -15.35
N GLN A 231 25.91 -8.60 -15.48
CA GLN A 231 24.49 -8.97 -15.38
C GLN A 231 24.08 -9.95 -16.49
N LYS A 232 24.51 -9.70 -17.73
CA LYS A 232 24.24 -10.62 -18.85
C LYS A 232 24.91 -11.99 -18.64
N GLU A 233 26.14 -12.02 -18.13
CA GLU A 233 26.82 -13.29 -17.84
C GLU A 233 26.13 -14.06 -16.71
N ALA A 234 25.68 -13.37 -15.65
CA ALA A 234 24.94 -13.99 -14.55
C ALA A 234 23.58 -14.54 -15.02
N GLN A 235 22.86 -13.81 -15.87
CA GLN A 235 21.60 -14.28 -16.43
C GLN A 235 21.79 -15.52 -17.30
N LYS A 236 22.84 -15.55 -18.14
CA LYS A 236 23.16 -16.72 -18.95
C LYS A 236 23.49 -17.96 -18.10
N LYS A 237 24.14 -17.79 -16.94
CA LYS A 237 24.41 -18.90 -16.02
C LYS A 237 23.13 -19.45 -15.38
N LEU A 238 22.21 -18.57 -14.97
CA LEU A 238 20.91 -18.98 -14.44
C LEU A 238 20.10 -19.75 -15.48
N GLU A 239 20.04 -19.28 -16.73
CA GLU A 239 19.37 -20.00 -17.82
C GLU A 239 19.98 -21.39 -18.05
N GLN A 240 21.32 -21.53 -17.97
CA GLN A 240 22.00 -22.83 -18.07
C GLN A 240 21.65 -23.76 -16.89
N GLU A 241 21.60 -23.24 -15.66
CA GLU A 241 21.23 -24.02 -14.48
C GLU A 241 19.77 -24.50 -14.54
N GLU A 242 18.85 -23.66 -15.04
CA GLU A 242 17.44 -24.02 -15.24
C GLU A 242 17.29 -25.14 -16.29
N ASP A 243 18.01 -25.06 -17.40
CA ASP A 243 18.02 -26.09 -18.44
C ASP A 243 18.58 -27.42 -17.93
N GLU A 244 19.67 -27.39 -17.14
CA GLU A 244 20.24 -28.58 -16.50
C GLU A 244 19.26 -29.22 -15.51
N GLN A 245 18.59 -28.41 -14.70
CA GLN A 245 17.58 -28.88 -13.75
C GLN A 245 16.35 -29.47 -14.47
N ALA A 246 15.90 -28.85 -15.56
CA ALA A 246 14.81 -29.36 -16.38
C ALA A 246 15.17 -30.73 -17.00
N SER A 247 16.39 -30.88 -17.51
CA SER A 247 16.90 -32.15 -18.04
C SER A 247 16.98 -33.25 -16.97
N ALA A 248 17.45 -32.92 -15.76
CA ALA A 248 17.50 -33.86 -14.64
C ALA A 248 16.10 -34.31 -14.20
N ASN A 249 15.13 -33.39 -14.17
CA ASN A 249 13.74 -33.70 -13.87
C ASN A 249 13.10 -34.61 -14.94
N GLN A 250 13.41 -34.39 -16.22
CA GLN A 250 12.93 -35.25 -17.31
C GLN A 250 13.48 -36.67 -17.19
N LYS A 251 14.80 -36.83 -16.96
CA LYS A 251 15.43 -38.14 -16.75
C LYS A 251 14.82 -38.88 -15.55
N SER A 252 14.53 -38.17 -14.47
CA SER A 252 13.89 -38.75 -13.27
C SER A 252 12.46 -39.24 -13.57
N LYS A 253 11.68 -38.49 -14.37
CA LYS A 253 10.34 -38.91 -14.82
C LYS A 253 10.40 -40.15 -15.71
N GLU A 254 11.36 -40.24 -16.62
CA GLU A 254 11.55 -41.43 -17.48
C GLU A 254 11.98 -42.65 -16.68
N ALA A 255 12.88 -42.49 -15.71
CA ALA A 255 13.27 -43.55 -14.78
C ALA A 255 12.06 -44.08 -13.99
N ALA A 256 11.21 -43.18 -13.47
CA ALA A 256 9.99 -43.56 -12.75
C ALA A 256 9.01 -44.35 -13.64
N LYS A 257 8.81 -43.91 -14.91
CA LYS A 257 7.97 -44.64 -15.88
C LYS A 257 8.48 -46.06 -16.12
N ASN A 258 9.81 -46.23 -16.24
CA ASN A 258 10.43 -47.54 -16.45
C ASN A 258 10.30 -48.49 -15.24
N VAL A 259 10.24 -47.95 -14.02
CA VAL A 259 9.97 -48.74 -12.81
C VAL A 259 8.52 -49.24 -12.80
N VAL A 260 7.56 -48.36 -13.11
CA VAL A 260 6.13 -48.72 -13.14
C VAL A 260 5.83 -49.80 -14.19
N THR A 261 6.42 -49.72 -15.38
CA THR A 261 6.23 -50.73 -16.44
C THR A 261 6.78 -52.10 -16.04
N LYS A 262 7.92 -52.18 -15.36
CA LYS A 262 8.49 -53.44 -14.85
C LYS A 262 7.60 -54.10 -13.79
N ILE A 263 7.02 -53.31 -12.87
CA ILE A 263 6.11 -53.84 -11.84
C ILE A 263 4.83 -54.41 -12.48
N GLY A 264 4.29 -53.75 -13.51
CA GLY A 264 3.10 -54.21 -14.23
C GLY A 264 3.27 -55.55 -14.96
N GLN A 265 4.48 -55.83 -15.47
CA GLN A 265 4.77 -57.09 -16.17
C GLN A 265 4.91 -58.30 -15.22
N GLY A 266 5.36 -58.08 -13.97
CA GLY A 266 5.49 -59.14 -12.97
C GLY A 266 4.15 -59.70 -12.45
N ARG A 267 3.09 -58.86 -12.42
CA ARG A 267 1.76 -59.24 -11.90
C ARG A 267 0.90 -60.09 -12.84
N ARG A 268 1.26 -60.23 -14.13
CA ARG A 268 0.46 -61.01 -15.11
C ARG A 268 0.88 -62.48 -15.23
N ARG A 269 1.85 -62.95 -14.44
CA ARG A 269 2.39 -64.32 -14.50
C ARG A 269 2.07 -65.18 -13.26
N SER A 270 1.17 -64.73 -12.39
CA SER A 270 0.70 -65.46 -11.21
C SER A 270 -0.75 -65.87 -11.38
#